data_AF-A0A0R0K006-F1
#
_entry.id   AF-A0A0R0K006-F1
#
_cell.length_a   1.000
_cell.length_b   1.000
_cell.length_c   1.000
_cell.angle_alpha   90.00
_cell.angle_beta   90.00
_cell.angle_gamma   90.00
#
_symmetry.space_group_name_H-M   'P 1'
#
loop_
_entity.id
_entity.type
_entity.pdbx_description
1 polymer ?
#
loop_
_entity_poly.entity_id
_entity_poly.type
_entity_poly.pdbx_seq_one_letter_code
_entity_poly.pdbx_strand_id
1 'polypeptide(L)'
;MAYILIFFFFLGGGGGGRILKWVAEEENELAKGRVQAVILDMSNLMNVDTSGILILEELHKRLLSRGVQLAMVNPRWLVIHKLKVAHFVDKIGRQWVFLTVAEAVDAFNYKKLS
;
A
#
# COMPACT_ATOMS: atom_id res chain seq x y z
N MET A 1 10.46 8.28 -12.53
CA MET A 1 9.95 7.29 -11.56
C MET A 1 8.45 7.31 -11.63
N ALA A 2 7.81 6.14 -11.70
CA ALA A 2 6.38 6.06 -11.51
C ALA A 2 6.12 5.64 -10.06
N TYR A 3 5.39 6.49 -9.34
CA TYR A 3 4.73 6.12 -8.10
C TYR A 3 3.27 5.97 -8.45
N ILE A 4 2.66 4.88 -8.01
CA ILE A 4 1.23 4.79 -8.12
C ILE A 4 0.60 5.07 -6.77
N LEU A 5 -0.12 6.19 -6.72
CA LEU A 5 -0.93 6.58 -5.59
C LEU A 5 -2.32 5.97 -5.77
N ILE A 6 -2.61 4.93 -4.99
CA ILE A 6 -3.93 4.30 -5.00
C ILE A 6 -4.79 4.98 -3.95
N PHE A 7 -5.78 5.74 -4.41
CA PHE A 7 -6.75 6.45 -3.57
C PHE A 7 -7.99 5.61 -3.18
N PHE A 8 -8.09 4.34 -3.57
CA PHE A 8 -9.39 3.68 -3.67
C PHE A 8 -9.91 2.98 -2.40
N PHE A 9 -11.15 3.35 -2.05
CA PHE A 9 -12.24 2.63 -1.37
C PHE A 9 -11.91 1.20 -0.88
N PHE A 10 -11.39 1.12 0.35
CA PHE A 10 -11.71 -0.01 1.23
C PHE A 10 -13.04 0.31 1.92
N LEU A 11 -13.93 -0.67 2.05
CA LEU A 11 -15.22 -0.65 2.77
C LEU A 11 -16.45 -0.21 1.96
N GLY A 12 -16.95 -1.15 1.15
CA GLY A 12 -18.32 -1.11 0.63
C GLY A 12 -18.60 -2.31 -0.25
N GLY A 13 -18.91 -3.47 0.37
CA GLY A 13 -19.48 -4.66 -0.28
C GLY A 13 -18.73 -5.24 -1.48
N GLY A 14 -17.84 -6.23 -1.26
CA GLY A 14 -17.22 -7.03 -2.33
C GLY A 14 -15.82 -6.59 -2.82
N GLY A 15 -15.19 -5.63 -2.13
CA GLY A 15 -14.07 -4.82 -2.65
C GLY A 15 -12.68 -5.47 -2.76
N GLY A 16 -12.44 -6.67 -2.23
CA GLY A 16 -11.12 -7.32 -2.35
C GLY A 16 -10.69 -7.55 -3.79
N GLY A 17 -11.65 -7.79 -4.69
CA GLY A 17 -11.41 -7.93 -6.11
C GLY A 17 -10.93 -6.65 -6.79
N ARG A 18 -11.25 -5.44 -6.29
CA ARG A 18 -10.95 -4.19 -7.00
C ARG A 18 -9.49 -3.80 -6.93
N ILE A 19 -8.86 -3.91 -5.76
CA ILE A 19 -7.43 -3.59 -5.62
C ILE A 19 -6.56 -4.61 -6.34
N LEU A 20 -6.90 -5.90 -6.24
CA LEU A 20 -6.19 -6.95 -6.95
C LEU A 20 -6.40 -6.87 -8.46
N LYS A 21 -7.62 -6.54 -8.91
CA LYS A 21 -7.91 -6.29 -10.33
C LYS A 21 -7.14 -5.08 -10.85
N TRP A 22 -7.07 -4.00 -10.08
CA TRP A 22 -6.28 -2.84 -10.46
C TRP A 22 -4.78 -3.18 -10.56
N VAL A 23 -4.25 -3.95 -9.60
CA VAL A 23 -2.86 -4.44 -9.70
C VAL A 23 -2.70 -5.28 -10.96
N ALA A 24 -3.67 -6.14 -11.29
CA ALA A 24 -3.68 -6.94 -12.51
C ALA A 24 -3.77 -6.09 -13.80
N GLU A 25 -4.47 -4.97 -13.77
CA GLU A 25 -4.57 -4.03 -14.90
C GLU A 25 -3.26 -3.25 -15.08
N GLU A 26 -2.64 -2.83 -13.97
CA GLU A 26 -1.33 -2.19 -13.96
C GLU A 26 -0.15 -3.17 -14.06
N GLU A 27 -0.42 -4.48 -14.18
CA GLU A 27 0.62 -5.50 -14.27
C GLU A 27 1.61 -5.20 -15.39
N ASN A 28 1.18 -4.54 -16.48
CA ASN A 28 2.06 -4.15 -17.56
C ASN A 28 3.10 -3.11 -17.12
N GLU A 29 2.70 -2.08 -16.35
CA GLU A 29 3.63 -1.06 -15.86
C GLU A 29 4.49 -1.59 -14.69
N LEU A 30 3.90 -2.45 -13.85
CA LEU A 30 4.63 -3.17 -12.80
C LEU A 30 5.68 -4.12 -13.40
N ALA A 31 5.34 -4.85 -14.48
CA ALA A 31 6.24 -5.79 -15.16
C ALA A 31 7.35 -5.10 -15.95
N LYS A 32 7.13 -3.87 -16.42
CA LYS A 32 8.18 -3.04 -17.06
C LYS A 32 9.26 -2.56 -16.08
N GLY A 33 9.12 -2.83 -14.78
CA GLY A 33 10.08 -2.42 -13.74
C GLY A 33 10.16 -0.91 -13.55
N ARG A 34 9.18 -0.14 -14.04
CA ARG A 34 9.16 1.33 -13.99
C ARG A 34 8.59 1.87 -12.68
N VAL A 35 7.80 1.04 -11.99
CA VAL A 35 7.17 1.34 -10.71
C VAL A 35 8.07 0.81 -9.61
N GLN A 36 8.56 1.70 -8.74
CA GLN A 36 9.38 1.30 -7.59
C GLN A 36 8.53 1.08 -6.34
N ALA A 37 7.41 1.79 -6.26
CA ALA A 37 6.53 1.72 -5.11
C ALA A 37 5.07 2.01 -5.44
N VAL A 38 4.20 1.40 -4.64
CA VAL A 38 2.78 1.71 -4.54
C VAL A 38 2.54 2.38 -3.20
N ILE A 39 1.89 3.53 -3.24
CA ILE A 39 1.53 4.31 -2.06
C ILE A 39 0.02 4.20 -1.86
N LEU A 40 -0.40 3.64 -0.73
CA LEU A 40 -1.81 3.55 -0.33
C LEU A 40 -2.20 4.75 0.51
N ASP A 41 -3.11 5.58 0.00
CA ASP A 41 -3.69 6.68 0.78
C ASP A 41 -4.87 6.18 1.62
N MET A 42 -4.66 6.14 2.94
CA MET A 42 -5.63 5.64 3.91
C MET A 42 -6.46 6.75 4.57
N SER A 43 -6.38 8.00 4.09
CA SER A 43 -7.11 9.15 4.65
C SER A 43 -8.62 8.92 4.75
N ASN A 44 -9.20 8.25 3.75
CA ASN A 44 -10.63 7.93 3.68
C ASN A 44 -11.02 6.63 4.39
N LEU A 45 -10.06 5.91 4.99
CA LEU A 45 -10.32 4.64 5.65
C LEU A 45 -10.67 4.87 7.13
N MET A 46 -11.95 4.67 7.48
CA MET A 46 -12.40 4.84 8.87
C MET A 46 -12.06 3.66 9.76
N ASN A 47 -11.98 2.46 9.17
CA ASN A 47 -11.75 1.22 9.90
C ASN A 47 -11.13 0.17 8.96
N VAL A 48 -10.57 -0.90 9.51
CA VAL A 48 -10.19 -2.08 8.74
C VAL A 48 -10.61 -3.31 9.54
N ASP A 49 -11.13 -4.33 8.86
CA ASP A 49 -11.44 -5.62 9.48
C ASP A 49 -10.44 -6.68 9.01
N THR A 50 -10.63 -7.92 9.47
CA THR A 50 -9.77 -9.05 9.10
C THR A 50 -9.73 -9.28 7.59
N SER A 51 -10.85 -9.09 6.88
CA SER A 51 -10.89 -9.26 5.42
C SER A 51 -10.04 -8.21 4.71
N GLY A 52 -10.12 -6.96 5.15
CA GLY A 52 -9.32 -5.87 4.61
C GLY A 52 -7.82 -6.10 4.82
N ILE A 53 -7.44 -6.59 6.00
CA ILE A 53 -6.05 -6.94 6.31
C ILE A 53 -5.54 -8.07 5.40
N LEU A 54 -6.32 -9.14 5.20
CA LEU A 54 -5.93 -10.25 4.33
C LEU A 54 -5.68 -9.79 2.88
N ILE A 55 -6.52 -8.89 2.37
CA ILE A 55 -6.36 -8.30 1.03
C ILE A 55 -5.07 -7.46 0.97
N LEU A 56 -4.78 -6.66 2.00
CA LEU A 56 -3.53 -5.89 2.08
C LEU A 56 -2.30 -6.81 2.14
N GLU A 57 -2.39 -7.94 2.82
CA GLU A 57 -1.32 -8.95 2.84
C GLU A 57 -1.09 -9.60 1.48
N GLU A 58 -2.16 -9.94 0.77
CA GLU A 58 -2.06 -10.49 -0.58
C GLU A 58 -1.47 -9.47 -1.56
N LEU A 59 -1.93 -8.22 -1.48
CA LEU A 59 -1.38 -7.10 -2.25
C LEU A 59 0.12 -6.95 -1.99
N HIS A 60 0.52 -6.90 -0.71
CA HIS A 60 1.93 -6.76 -0.34
C HIS A 60 2.78 -7.89 -0.92
N LYS A 61 2.32 -9.14 -0.82
CA LYS A 61 3.02 -10.31 -1.39
C LYS A 61 3.17 -10.19 -2.91
N ARG A 62 2.11 -9.79 -3.62
CA ARG A 62 2.13 -9.62 -5.08
C ARG A 62 3.11 -8.52 -5.50
N LEU A 63 3.10 -7.37 -4.84
CA LEU A 63 4.03 -6.28 -5.12
C LEU A 63 5.47 -6.67 -4.81
N LEU A 64 5.72 -7.29 -3.66
CA LEU A 64 7.05 -7.71 -3.24
C LEU A 64 7.66 -8.74 -4.20
N SER A 65 6.87 -9.69 -4.72
CA SER A 65 7.32 -10.65 -5.73
C SER A 65 7.80 -10.01 -7.05
N ARG A 66 7.42 -8.76 -7.29
CA ARG A 66 7.80 -7.95 -8.46
C ARG A 66 8.86 -6.89 -8.13
N GLY A 67 9.40 -6.89 -6.91
CA GLY A 67 10.36 -5.89 -6.44
C GLY A 67 9.75 -4.51 -6.17
N VAL A 68 8.43 -4.41 -6.07
CA VAL A 68 7.70 -3.16 -5.83
C VAL A 68 7.41 -3.03 -4.34
N GLN A 69 7.81 -1.91 -3.74
CA GLN A 69 7.57 -1.66 -2.33
C GLN A 69 6.14 -1.14 -2.09
N LEU A 70 5.51 -1.59 -1.01
CA LEU A 70 4.26 -1.02 -0.53
C LEU A 70 4.54 0.01 0.57
N ALA A 71 3.92 1.18 0.47
CA ALA A 71 3.89 2.19 1.52
C ALA A 71 2.44 2.62 1.84
N MET A 72 2.20 3.07 3.06
CA MET A 72 0.90 3.55 3.52
C MET A 72 1.04 4.98 4.03
N VAL A 73 0.09 5.85 3.65
CA VAL A 73 0.03 7.26 4.06
C VAL A 73 -1.31 7.57 4.71
N ASN A 74 -1.37 8.60 5.56
CA ASN A 74 -2.60 9.07 6.20
C ASN A 74 -3.45 8.01 6.95
N PRO A 75 -2.90 6.97 7.63
CA PRO A 75 -3.77 6.00 8.31
C PRO A 75 -4.40 6.64 9.55
N ARG A 76 -5.74 6.58 9.67
CA ARG A 76 -6.43 7.00 10.89
C ARG A 76 -6.04 6.12 12.07
N TRP A 77 -6.11 6.67 13.30
CA TRP A 77 -5.69 5.98 14.53
C TRP A 77 -6.23 4.55 14.66
N LEU A 78 -7.54 4.35 14.40
CA LEU A 78 -8.17 3.03 14.49
C LEU A 78 -7.62 2.04 13.45
N VAL A 79 -7.35 2.52 12.23
CA VAL A 79 -6.78 1.72 11.14
C VAL A 79 -5.36 1.28 11.50
N ILE A 80 -4.48 2.24 11.83
CA ILE A 80 -3.08 1.91 12.14
C ILE A 80 -2.98 1.01 13.38
N HIS A 81 -3.85 1.20 14.39
CA HIS A 81 -3.89 0.33 15.56
C HIS A 81 -4.19 -1.12 15.17
N LYS A 82 -5.24 -1.36 14.35
CA LYS A 82 -5.59 -2.70 13.90
C LYS A 82 -4.52 -3.33 13.01
N LEU A 83 -3.89 -2.55 12.13
CA LEU A 83 -2.78 -3.03 11.30
C LEU A 83 -1.55 -3.42 12.16
N LYS A 84 -1.28 -2.72 13.26
CA LYS A 84 -0.24 -3.08 14.23
C LYS A 84 -0.57 -4.37 14.98
N VAL A 85 -1.81 -4.50 15.47
CA VAL A 85 -2.28 -5.72 16.15
C VAL A 85 -2.19 -6.94 15.23
N ALA A 86 -2.46 -6.77 13.94
CA ALA A 86 -2.31 -7.82 12.94
C ALA A 86 -0.87 -8.03 12.43
N HIS A 87 0.12 -7.32 12.99
CA HIS A 87 1.53 -7.32 12.57
C HIS A 87 1.76 -6.93 11.10
N PHE A 88 0.79 -6.30 10.44
CA PHE A 88 0.92 -5.90 9.04
C PHE A 88 1.96 -4.79 8.86
N VAL A 89 2.01 -3.85 9.80
CA VAL A 89 3.02 -2.76 9.78
C VAL A 89 4.43 -3.32 9.86
N ASP A 90 4.66 -4.36 10.66
CA ASP A 90 5.96 -5.02 10.76
C ASP A 90 6.28 -5.81 9.48
N LYS A 91 5.27 -6.43 8.84
CA LYS A 91 5.43 -7.17 7.58
C LYS A 91 5.87 -6.28 6.42
N ILE A 92 5.29 -5.08 6.26
CA ILE A 92 5.70 -4.17 5.19
C ILE A 92 7.01 -3.44 5.52
N GLY A 93 7.29 -3.22 6.82
CA GLY A 93 8.37 -2.41 7.35
C GLY A 93 7.87 -1.06 7.89
N ARG A 94 8.22 -0.74 9.15
CA ARG A 94 7.73 0.46 9.85
C ARG A 94 8.09 1.77 9.16
N GLN A 95 9.22 1.80 8.45
CA GLN A 95 9.68 2.94 7.66
C GLN A 95 8.80 3.24 6.43
N TRP A 96 7.86 2.36 6.09
CA TRP A 96 6.94 2.52 4.97
C TRP A 96 5.54 2.96 5.39
N VAL A 97 5.44 3.55 6.60
CA VAL A 97 4.23 4.21 7.09
C VAL A 97 4.54 5.68 7.30
N PHE A 98 3.83 6.54 6.57
CA PHE A 98 4.08 7.98 6.56
C PHE A 98 2.82 8.74 6.95
N LEU A 99 3.00 10.00 7.35
CA LEU A 99 1.87 10.89 7.58
C LEU A 99 1.35 11.42 6.26
N THR A 100 2.21 11.74 5.29
CA THR A 100 1.80 12.34 4.01
C THR A 100 2.33 11.59 2.78
N VAL A 101 1.69 11.84 1.63
CA VAL A 101 2.19 11.38 0.32
C VAL A 101 3.58 11.94 0.02
N ALA A 102 3.82 13.22 0.35
CA ALA A 102 5.10 13.87 0.10
C ALA A 102 6.25 13.15 0.82
N GLU A 103 6.07 12.85 2.11
CA GLU A 103 7.05 12.09 2.89
C GLU A 103 7.34 10.70 2.29
N ALA A 104 6.30 10.00 1.83
CA ALA A 104 6.47 8.70 1.20
C ALA A 104 7.28 8.80 -0.10
N VAL A 105 6.95 9.77 -0.96
CA VAL A 105 7.66 10.01 -2.22
C VAL A 105 9.12 10.40 -1.97
N ASP A 106 9.38 11.26 -0.99
CA ASP A 106 10.72 11.67 -0.61
C ASP A 106 11.54 10.48 -0.12
N ALA A 107 10.97 9.62 0.74
CA ALA A 107 11.67 8.43 1.23
C ALA A 107 12.10 7.48 0.09
N PHE A 108 11.26 7.30 -0.93
CA PHE A 108 11.61 6.50 -2.11
C PHE A 108 12.67 7.18 -3.00
N ASN A 109 12.60 8.50 -3.14
CA ASN A 109 13.62 9.26 -3.87
C ASN A 109 14.99 9.17 -3.17
N TYR A 110 15.03 9.28 -1.84
CA TYR A 110 16.26 9.16 -1.04
C TYR A 110 16.86 7.75 -1.10
N LYS A 111 16.04 6.69 -0.98
CA LYS A 111 16.53 5.30 -1.08
C LYS A 111 17.18 4.98 -2.43
N LYS A 112 16.85 5.74 -3.48
CA LYS A 112 17.46 5.59 -4.80
C LYS A 112 18.84 6.27 -4.91
N LEU A 113 19.17 7.16 -3.98
CA LEU A 113 20.44 7.90 -3.93
C LEU A 113 21.47 7.29 -2.98
N SER A 114 21.08 6.30 -2.18
CA SER A 114 21.93 5.51 -1.26
C SER A 114 22.25 4.13 -1.80
#